data_AF-A0A6L3SV81-F1
#
_entry.id   AF-A0A6L3SV81-F1
#
_cell.length_a   1.000
_cell.length_b   1.000
_cell.length_c   1.000
_cell.angle_alpha   90.00
_cell.angle_beta   90.00
_cell.angle_gamma   90.00
#
_symmetry.space_group_name_H-M   'P 1'
#
loop_
_entity.id
_entity.type
_entity.pdbx_description
1 polymer ?
#
loop_
_entity_poly.entity_id
_entity_poly.type
_entity_poly.pdbx_seq_one_letter_code
_entity_poly.pdbx_strand_id
1 'polypeptide(L)'
;MLQSDALPSLATDDLTGDLQYALAALADVEFAFQSACERLNDLSGPQARKEQVRQQLEAERDRRRTPLIRRLDELDRRMKAFVFSQPSSEWQASGGLERPMPASKVHA
;
A
#
# COMPACT_ATOMS: atom_id res chain seq x y z
N MET A 1 -13.83 -30.41 -0.43
CA MET A 1 -12.71 -29.64 -1.00
C MET A 1 -13.12 -28.18 -0.99
N LEU A 2 -12.72 -27.45 0.05
CA LEU A 2 -12.87 -25.99 0.18
C LEU A 2 -11.44 -25.46 0.36
N GLN A 3 -11.15 -24.24 -0.11
CA GLN A 3 -9.88 -23.49 0.07
C GLN A 3 -8.92 -23.48 -1.13
N SER A 4 -9.34 -22.90 -2.27
CA SER A 4 -8.35 -22.36 -3.23
C SER A 4 -8.47 -20.84 -3.39
N ASP A 5 -9.69 -20.28 -3.32
CA ASP A 5 -9.91 -18.83 -3.53
C ASP A 5 -9.83 -17.98 -2.25
N ALA A 6 -9.86 -18.59 -1.05
CA ALA A 6 -9.87 -17.85 0.22
C ALA A 6 -8.49 -17.28 0.61
N LEU A 7 -7.40 -17.93 0.22
CA LEU A 7 -6.03 -17.52 0.55
C LEU A 7 -5.63 -16.18 -0.08
N PRO A 8 -5.89 -15.91 -1.38
CA PRO A 8 -5.59 -14.60 -1.97
C PRO A 8 -6.48 -13.46 -1.42
N SER A 9 -7.72 -13.75 -1.03
CA SER A 9 -8.60 -12.75 -0.38
C SER A 9 -8.03 -12.29 0.96
N LEU A 10 -7.65 -13.23 1.83
CA LEU A 10 -7.08 -12.91 3.15
C LEU A 10 -5.76 -12.14 3.05
N ALA A 11 -4.90 -12.50 2.11
CA ALA A 11 -3.64 -11.77 1.87
C ALA A 11 -3.87 -10.33 1.37
N THR A 12 -4.97 -10.09 0.65
CA THR A 12 -5.35 -8.75 0.17
C THR A 12 -5.91 -7.91 1.32
N ASP A 13 -6.74 -8.51 2.18
CA ASP A 13 -7.32 -7.86 3.35
C ASP A 13 -6.23 -7.45 4.34
N ASP A 14 -5.26 -8.34 4.61
CA ASP A 14 -4.11 -8.03 5.47
C ASP A 14 -3.26 -6.89 4.91
N LEU A 15 -2.98 -6.90 3.60
CA LEU A 15 -2.19 -5.85 2.95
C LEU A 15 -2.92 -4.49 2.98
N THR A 16 -4.24 -4.52 2.84
CA THR A 16 -5.09 -3.32 2.91
C THR A 16 -5.14 -2.78 4.33
N GLY A 17 -5.26 -3.65 5.34
CA GLY A 17 -5.21 -3.27 6.75
C GLY A 17 -3.86 -2.65 7.14
N ASP A 18 -2.76 -3.25 6.71
CA ASP A 18 -1.41 -2.71 6.92
C ASP A 18 -1.23 -1.32 6.30
N LEU A 19 -1.78 -1.10 5.09
CA LEU A 19 -1.74 0.18 4.40
C LEU A 19 -2.55 1.25 5.14
N GLN A 20 -3.79 0.92 5.50
CA GLN A 20 -4.67 1.81 6.27
C GLN A 20 -4.04 2.19 7.60
N TYR A 21 -3.47 1.22 8.32
CA TYR A 21 -2.77 1.47 9.58
C TYR A 21 -1.59 2.42 9.42
N ALA A 22 -0.73 2.18 8.42
CA ALA A 22 0.44 3.03 8.18
C ALA A 22 0.05 4.46 7.79
N LEU A 23 -1.03 4.62 6.99
CA LEU A 23 -1.56 5.93 6.62
C LEU A 23 -2.18 6.67 7.80
N ALA A 24 -2.96 5.97 8.64
CA ALA A 24 -3.55 6.55 9.84
C ALA A 24 -2.46 7.03 10.82
N ALA A 25 -1.45 6.19 11.06
CA ALA A 25 -0.31 6.56 11.89
C ALA A 25 0.46 7.77 11.34
N LEU A 26 0.57 7.91 10.01
CA LEU A 26 1.20 9.06 9.38
C LEU A 26 0.35 10.33 9.57
N ALA A 27 -0.97 10.23 9.39
CA ALA A 27 -1.89 11.33 9.64
C ALA A 27 -1.80 11.83 11.10
N ASP A 28 -1.72 10.91 12.06
CA ASP A 28 -1.55 11.26 13.48
C ASP A 28 -0.27 12.04 13.75
N VAL A 29 0.84 11.66 13.10
CA VAL A 29 2.14 12.36 13.21
C VAL A 29 2.02 13.79 12.68
N GLU A 30 1.47 13.96 11.47
CA GLU A 30 1.34 15.26 10.83
C GLU A 30 0.36 16.17 11.58
N PHE A 31 -0.77 15.62 12.03
CA PHE A 31 -1.76 16.36 12.81
C PHE A 31 -1.19 16.81 14.16
N ALA A 32 -0.45 15.95 14.85
CA ALA A 32 0.20 16.31 16.11
C ALA A 32 1.23 17.43 15.92
N PHE A 33 2.02 17.38 14.84
CA PHE A 33 2.98 18.43 14.48
C PHE A 33 2.29 19.76 14.19
N GLN A 34 1.25 19.76 13.35
CA GLN A 34 0.49 20.96 13.03
C GLN A 34 -0.13 21.58 14.28
N SER A 35 -0.80 20.76 15.10
CA SER A 35 -1.40 21.20 16.35
C SER A 35 -0.37 21.80 17.32
N ALA A 36 0.85 21.24 17.35
CA ALA A 36 1.93 21.77 18.17
C ALA A 36 2.46 23.12 17.64
N CYS A 37 2.57 23.28 16.33
CA CYS A 37 2.94 24.54 15.70
C CYS A 37 1.90 25.64 15.97
N GLU A 38 0.61 25.32 15.86
CA GLU A 38 -0.49 26.26 16.18
C GLU A 38 -0.38 26.74 17.64
N ARG A 39 -0.27 25.82 18.61
CA ARG A 39 -0.06 26.19 20.02
C ARG A 39 1.19 27.03 20.24
N LEU A 40 2.29 26.74 19.55
CA LEU A 40 3.54 27.49 19.66
C LEU A 40 3.40 28.93 19.11
N ASN A 41 2.58 29.11 18.07
CA ASN A 41 2.29 30.42 17.52
C ASN A 41 1.48 31.28 18.50
N ASP A 42 0.55 30.69 19.24
CA ASP A 42 -0.29 31.39 20.22
C ASP A 42 0.46 31.82 21.50
N LEU A 43 1.56 31.15 21.84
CA LEU A 43 2.35 31.50 23.03
C LEU A 43 3.01 32.87 22.90
N SER A 44 3.00 33.68 23.95
CA SER A 44 3.81 34.91 23.98
C SER A 44 5.28 34.58 24.24
N GLY A 45 6.21 35.26 23.57
CA GLY A 45 7.64 35.12 23.86
C GLY A 45 8.57 35.46 22.70
N PRO A 46 9.89 35.37 22.92
CA PRO A 46 10.88 35.68 21.90
C PRO A 46 10.79 34.72 20.71
N GLN A 47 10.78 35.26 19.49
CA GLN A 47 10.73 34.47 18.26
C GLN A 47 11.87 33.46 18.14
N ALA A 48 13.07 33.82 18.61
CA ALA A 48 14.22 32.91 18.62
C ALA A 48 13.97 31.62 19.43
N ARG A 49 13.25 31.72 20.56
CA ARG A 49 12.90 30.53 21.37
C ARG A 49 11.82 29.70 20.67
N LYS A 50 10.84 30.33 20.04
CA LYS A 50 9.82 29.63 19.26
C LYS A 50 10.46 28.85 18.11
N GLU A 51 11.39 29.47 17.38
CA GLU A 51 12.09 28.79 16.29
C GLU A 51 12.87 27.57 16.77
N GLN A 52 13.55 27.68 17.91
CA GLN A 52 14.27 26.54 18.48
C GLN A 52 13.32 25.38 18.85
N VAL A 53 12.14 25.68 19.40
CA VAL A 53 11.11 24.67 19.69
C VAL A 53 10.54 24.09 18.39
N ARG A 54 10.32 24.91 17.36
CA ARG A 54 9.84 24.46 16.06
C ARG A 54 10.80 23.45 15.41
N GLN A 55 12.11 23.71 15.46
CA GLN A 55 13.12 22.78 14.98
C GLN A 55 13.10 21.43 15.71
N GLN A 56 12.82 21.44 17.02
CA GLN A 56 12.66 20.20 17.80
C GLN A 56 11.40 19.43 17.37
N LEU A 57 10.29 20.14 17.12
CA LEU A 57 9.05 19.54 16.62
C LEU A 57 9.24 18.93 15.22
N GLU A 58 9.98 19.61 14.33
CA GLU A 58 10.32 19.09 13.00
C GLU A 58 11.20 17.83 13.09
N ALA A 59 12.23 17.85 13.92
CA ALA A 59 13.09 16.69 14.13
C ALA A 59 12.31 15.47 14.65
N GLU A 60 11.38 15.67 15.58
CA GLU A 60 10.53 14.60 16.10
C GLU A 60 9.52 14.10 15.06
N ARG A 61 8.92 15.01 14.29
CA ARG A 61 8.05 14.65 13.15
C ARG A 61 8.80 13.77 12.18
N ASP A 62 9.99 14.19 11.75
CA ASP A 62 10.78 13.47 10.76
C ASP A 62 11.24 12.10 11.28
N ARG A 63 11.63 12.02 12.56
CA ARG A 63 11.96 10.76 13.24
C ARG A 63 10.80 9.77 13.21
N ARG A 64 9.56 10.22 13.48
CA ARG A 64 8.36 9.37 13.48
C ARG A 64 7.86 9.06 12.07
N ARG A 65 7.94 10.02 11.16
CA ARG A 65 7.49 9.91 9.76
C ARG A 65 8.35 8.96 8.93
N THR A 66 9.66 9.04 9.08
CA THR A 66 10.62 8.26 8.26
C THR A 66 10.32 6.76 8.20
N PRO A 67 10.13 6.04 9.33
CA PRO A 67 9.80 4.61 9.28
C PRO A 67 8.44 4.32 8.65
N LEU A 68 7.45 5.22 8.80
CA LEU A 68 6.13 5.07 8.20
C LEU A 68 6.17 5.21 6.68
N ILE A 69 6.91 6.19 6.16
CA ILE A 69 7.12 6.36 4.71
C ILE A 69 7.80 5.11 4.12
N ARG A 70 8.86 4.61 4.77
CA ARG A 70 9.53 3.36 4.33
C ARG A 70 8.57 2.17 4.33
N ARG A 71 7.68 2.08 5.33
CA ARG A 71 6.66 1.03 5.39
C ARG A 71 5.65 1.17 4.26
N LEU A 72 5.21 2.38 3.94
CA LEU A 72 4.31 2.64 2.82
C LEU A 72 4.96 2.26 1.47
N ASP A 73 6.23 2.59 1.26
CA ASP A 73 6.98 2.20 0.04
C ASP A 73 7.10 0.67 -0.11
N GLU A 74 7.22 -0.06 1.00
CA GLU A 74 7.21 -1.52 1.01
C GLU A 74 5.82 -2.07 0.68
N LEU A 75 4.77 -1.53 1.31
CA LEU A 75 3.39 -1.95 1.09
C LEU A 75 2.93 -1.67 -0.34
N ASP A 76 3.30 -0.53 -0.92
CA ASP A 76 3.02 -0.18 -2.33
C ASP A 76 3.69 -1.17 -3.29
N ARG A 77 4.96 -1.54 -3.05
CA ARG A 77 5.65 -2.56 -3.85
C ARG A 77 4.97 -3.93 -3.76
N ARG A 78 4.55 -4.34 -2.55
CA ARG A 78 3.80 -5.60 -2.35
C ARG A 78 2.45 -5.57 -3.05
N MET A 79 1.73 -4.45 -3.00
CA MET A 79 0.44 -4.27 -3.67
C MET A 79 0.59 -4.37 -5.18
N LYS A 80 1.57 -3.66 -5.75
CA LYS A 80 1.90 -3.75 -7.18
C LYS A 80 2.24 -5.19 -7.58
N ALA A 81 3.11 -5.85 -6.82
CA ALA A 81 3.44 -7.26 -7.08
C ALA A 81 2.20 -8.15 -7.06
N PHE A 82 1.27 -7.95 -6.12
CA PHE A 82 0.01 -8.71 -6.06
C PHE A 82 -0.88 -8.45 -7.28
N VAL A 83 -1.11 -7.18 -7.64
CA VAL A 83 -1.95 -6.80 -8.79
C VAL A 83 -1.38 -7.30 -10.12
N PHE A 84 -0.06 -7.23 -10.31
CA PHE A 84 0.59 -7.67 -11.55
C PHE A 84 0.94 -9.16 -11.60
N SER A 85 0.85 -9.87 -10.46
CA SER A 85 1.07 -11.32 -10.42
C SER A 85 -0.20 -12.15 -10.51
N GLN A 86 -1.39 -11.55 -10.54
CA GLN A 86 -2.59 -12.25 -10.96
C GLN A 86 -2.47 -12.60 -12.45
N PRO A 87 -2.29 -13.88 -12.84
CA PRO A 87 -2.58 -14.25 -14.21
C PRO A 87 -4.05 -13.94 -14.43
N SER A 88 -4.36 -13.15 -15.45
CA SER A 88 -5.72 -13.04 -15.99
C SER A 88 -6.11 -14.42 -16.52
N SER A 89 -6.55 -15.30 -15.62
CA SER A 89 -7.14 -16.60 -15.90
C SER A 89 -8.62 -16.48 -16.27
N GLU A 90 -9.07 -15.32 -16.75
CA GLU A 90 -10.43 -15.13 -17.24
C GLU A 90 -10.59 -15.42 -18.75
N TRP A 91 -9.50 -15.66 -19.48
CA TRP A 91 -9.56 -15.89 -20.94
C TRP A 91 -9.26 -17.32 -21.42
N GLN A 92 -9.25 -18.34 -20.55
CA GLN A 92 -9.05 -19.74 -20.97
C GLN A 92 -10.26 -20.66 -20.81
N ALA A 93 -11.38 -20.18 -20.24
CA ALA A 93 -12.59 -20.98 -20.06
C ALA A 93 -13.64 -20.81 -21.19
N SER A 94 -13.28 -20.20 -22.33
CA SER A 94 -14.19 -20.06 -23.48
C SER A 94 -13.43 -20.19 -24.79
N GLY A 95 -13.06 -21.42 -25.12
CA GLY A 95 -12.41 -21.79 -26.38
C GLY A 95 -12.53 -23.29 -26.67
N GLY A 96 -13.65 -23.91 -26.28
CA GLY A 96 -14.02 -25.23 -26.76
C GLY A 96 -14.76 -25.13 -28.09
N LEU A 97 -14.05 -25.37 -29.20
CA LEU A 97 -14.49 -25.80 -30.56
C LEU A 97 -13.31 -25.51 -31.50
N GLU A 98 -12.64 -26.40 -32.22
CA GLU A 98 -12.76 -27.83 -32.51
C GLU A 98 -11.34 -28.37 -32.76
N ARG A 99 -11.12 -29.67 -32.48
CA ARG A 99 -9.97 -30.41 -33.06
C ARG A 99 -10.28 -30.70 -34.53
N PRO A 100 -9.50 -30.24 -35.52
CA PRO A 100 -9.60 -30.81 -36.85
C PRO A 100 -9.05 -32.25 -36.84
N MET A 101 -9.88 -33.18 -37.29
CA MET A 101 -9.54 -34.58 -37.57
C MET A 101 -8.34 -34.68 -38.54
N PRO A 102 -7.42 -35.65 -38.37
CA PRO A 102 -6.40 -35.92 -39.36
C PRO A 102 -7.00 -36.58 -40.60
N ALA A 103 -6.79 -35.99 -41.78
CA ALA A 103 -7.20 -36.54 -43.05
C ALA A 103 -6.53 -37.90 -43.31
N SER A 104 -7.36 -38.95 -43.43
CA SER A 104 -6.92 -40.28 -43.88
C SER A 104 -6.37 -40.22 -45.30
N LYS A 105 -5.17 -40.81 -45.46
CA LYS A 105 -4.55 -41.10 -46.76
C LYS A 105 -5.48 -41.99 -47.59
N VAL A 106 -5.75 -41.60 -48.83
CA VAL A 106 -6.32 -42.50 -49.85
C VAL A 106 -5.21 -42.82 -50.83
N HIS A 107 -4.77 -44.08 -50.80
CA HIS A 107 -4.00 -44.70 -51.87
C HIS A 107 -4.97 -45.10 -52.99
N ALA A 108 -4.68 -44.69 -54.22
CA ALA A 108 -4.98 -45.40 -55.46
C ALA A 108 -4.03 -44.91 -56.54
#